data_AF-A4AIB9-F1
#
_entry.id   AF-A4AIB9-F1
#
_cell.length_a   1.000
_cell.length_b   1.000
_cell.length_c   1.000
_cell.angle_alpha   90.00
_cell.angle_beta   90.00
_cell.angle_gamma   90.00
#
_symmetry.space_group_name_H-M   'P 1'
#
loop_
_entity.id
_entity.type
_entity.pdbx_description
1 polymer ?
#
loop_
_entity_poly.entity_id
_entity_poly.type
_entity_poly.pdbx_seq_one_letter_code
_entity_poly.pdbx_strand_id
1 'polypeptide(L)' 'MGYGEVQTGIMSEATDDDPGGDAACWLPRVCTECGAIVEAALPAACWRCGVTVLPVGYSDSN' A
#
# COMPACT_ATOMS: atom_id res chain seq x y z
N MET A 1 -39.07 -21.70 31.44
CA MET A 1 -39.07 -20.25 31.16
C MET A 1 -37.73 -19.71 31.66
N GLY A 2 -36.78 -19.16 30.91
CA GLY A 2 -36.81 -18.54 29.59
C GLY A 2 -36.40 -17.06 29.69
N TYR A 3 -35.09 -16.78 29.86
CA TYR A 3 -34.34 -15.62 29.34
C TYR A 3 -32.87 -15.92 29.67
N GLY A 4 -31.87 -15.90 28.79
CA GLY A 4 -31.74 -15.29 27.48
C GLY A 4 -30.26 -14.95 27.37
N GLU A 5 -29.43 -15.97 27.16
CA GLU A 5 -28.01 -15.83 26.83
C GLU A 5 -27.87 -15.18 25.45
N VAL A 6 -27.49 -13.90 25.42
CA VAL A 6 -27.14 -13.20 24.18
C VAL A 6 -25.66 -12.82 24.21
N GLN A 7 -24.86 -13.84 23.91
CA GLN A 7 -23.76 -13.85 22.95
C GLN A 7 -23.06 -12.50 22.63
N THR A 8 -21.78 -12.44 22.99
CA THR A 8 -20.67 -11.99 22.13
C THR A 8 -20.80 -10.63 21.45
N GLY A 9 -20.64 -9.55 22.23
CA GLY A 9 -20.22 -8.24 21.72
C GLY A 9 -18.72 -8.18 21.44
N ILE A 10 -18.18 -9.06 20.59
CA ILE A 10 -17.04 -8.67 19.77
C ILE A 10 -17.65 -7.72 18.76
N MET A 11 -17.37 -6.43 18.97
CA MET A 11 -17.67 -5.37 18.03
C MET A 11 -16.75 -5.60 16.83
N SER A 12 -17.12 -6.57 16.00
CA SER A 12 -16.55 -6.82 14.69
C SER A 12 -17.28 -5.92 13.70
N GLU A 13 -17.01 -4.63 13.82
CA GLU A 13 -17.15 -3.69 12.72
C GLU A 13 -15.76 -3.14 12.41
N ALA A 14 -14.86 -4.05 12.02
CA ALA A 14 -13.93 -3.73 10.96
C ALA A 14 -14.77 -3.61 9.69
N THR A 15 -15.53 -2.53 9.59
CA THR A 15 -16.04 -2.08 8.31
C THR A 15 -14.79 -1.85 7.49
N ASP A 16 -14.56 -2.76 6.53
CA ASP A 16 -13.64 -2.66 5.41
C ASP A 16 -14.00 -1.41 4.59
N ASP A 17 -13.80 -0.25 5.21
CA ASP A 17 -13.57 1.04 4.58
C ASP A 17 -12.12 1.40 4.92
N ASP A 18 -11.22 0.44 4.72
CA ASP A 18 -9.91 0.80 4.20
C ASP A 18 -10.12 0.76 2.68
N PRO A 19 -10.48 1.88 2.02
CA PRO A 19 -9.98 2.01 0.68
C PRO A 19 -8.47 1.90 0.85
N GLY A 20 -7.91 0.71 0.59
CA GLY A 20 -6.49 0.48 0.32
C GLY A 20 -6.12 1.22 -0.96
N GLY A 21 -6.39 2.53 -0.98
CA GLY A 21 -6.57 3.41 -2.11
C GLY A 21 -5.63 4.61 -2.08
N ASP A 22 -4.85 4.72 -1.02
CA ASP A 22 -3.54 5.36 -1.06
C ASP A 22 -2.59 4.55 -0.19
N ALA A 23 -2.30 3.32 -0.65
CA ALA A 23 -1.07 2.63 -0.30
C ALA A 23 0.09 3.55 -0.71
N ALA A 24 0.37 4.51 0.16
CA ALA A 24 1.33 5.58 0.07
C ALA A 24 1.56 6.16 -1.33
N CYS A 25 1.16 7.41 -1.56
CA CYS A 25 1.64 8.16 -2.74
C CYS A 25 3.20 8.17 -2.87
N TRP A 26 3.93 7.77 -1.81
CA TRP A 26 5.37 7.54 -1.76
C TRP A 26 5.84 6.09 -2.05
N LEU A 27 4.99 5.05 -1.99
CA LEU A 27 5.37 3.65 -2.29
C LEU A 27 5.92 3.45 -3.71
N PRO A 28 5.31 4.04 -4.78
CA PRO A 28 5.88 3.97 -6.13
C PRO A 28 7.30 4.55 -6.23
N ARG A 29 7.65 5.45 -5.30
CA ARG A 29 8.90 6.20 -5.30
C ARG A 29 10.01 5.52 -4.51
N VAL A 30 9.74 4.37 -3.89
CA VAL A 30 10.75 3.61 -3.16
C VAL A 30 11.49 2.70 -4.13
N CYS A 31 12.82 2.78 -4.12
CA CYS A 31 13.68 1.85 -4.82
C CYS A 31 13.61 0.46 -4.17
N THR A 32 13.18 -0.56 -4.91
CA THR A 32 13.09 -1.96 -4.42
C THR A 32 14.45 -2.58 -4.11
N GLU A 33 15.53 -2.09 -4.73
CA GLU A 33 16.88 -2.62 -4.54
C GLU A 33 17.52 -2.15 -3.24
N CYS A 34 17.35 -0.86 -2.89
CA CYS A 34 18.08 -0.24 -1.77
C CYS A 34 17.19 0.43 -0.72
N GLY A 35 15.87 0.48 -0.92
CA GLY A 35 14.91 1.12 -0.03
C GLY A 35 14.96 2.65 0.00
N ALA A 36 15.73 3.29 -0.89
CA ALA A 36 15.80 4.75 -0.95
C ALA A 36 14.56 5.35 -1.59
N ILE A 37 14.09 6.48 -1.06
CA ILE A 37 13.00 7.26 -1.64
C ILE A 37 13.57 8.16 -2.75
N VAL A 38 12.95 8.08 -3.93
CA VAL A 38 13.26 8.88 -5.12
C VAL A 38 12.19 9.96 -5.27
N GLU A 39 12.53 11.20 -4.92
CA GLU A 39 11.58 12.32 -5.01
C GLU A 39 11.40 12.88 -6.43
N ALA A 40 12.20 12.40 -7.39
CA ALA A 40 12.08 12.75 -8.80
C ALA A 40 10.85 12.08 -9.46
N ALA A 41 10.35 12.68 -10.53
CA ALA A 41 9.32 12.08 -11.36
C ALA A 41 9.85 10.79 -12.01
N LEU A 42 9.13 9.69 -11.84
CA LEU A 42 9.51 8.39 -12.42
C LEU A 42 9.15 8.34 -13.91
N PRO A 43 9.94 7.64 -14.75
CA PRO A 43 11.13 6.85 -14.38
C PRO A 43 12.36 7.72 -14.08
N ALA A 44 13.09 7.38 -13.01
CA ALA A 44 14.28 8.12 -12.59
C ALA A 44 15.37 7.21 -12.00
N ALA A 45 16.64 7.61 -12.14
CA ALA A 45 17.77 6.91 -11.52
C ALA A 45 17.80 7.14 -10.01
N CYS A 46 17.94 6.07 -9.23
CA CYS A 46 18.11 6.14 -7.80
C CYS A 46 19.43 6.82 -7.47
N TRP A 47 19.39 7.91 -6.71
CA TRP A 47 20.59 8.65 -6.29
C TRP A 47 21.53 7.83 -5.39
N ARG A 48 21.03 6.74 -4.77
CA ARG A 48 21.80 5.92 -3.83
C ARG A 48 22.52 4.75 -4.52
N CYS A 49 21.82 3.99 -5.36
CA CYS A 49 22.37 2.78 -6.00
C CYS A 49 22.52 2.89 -7.52
N GLY A 50 21.96 3.93 -8.16
CA GLY A 50 22.01 4.14 -9.61
C GLY A 50 20.99 3.34 -10.43
N VAL A 51 20.17 2.48 -9.81
CA VAL A 51 19.15 1.72 -10.54
C VAL A 51 18.01 2.61 -11.03
N THR A 52 17.46 2.34 -12.21
CA THR A 52 16.28 3.05 -12.72
C THR A 52 15.02 2.55 -12.01
N VAL A 53 14.33 3.43 -11.29
CA VAL A 53 13.04 3.16 -10.66
C VAL A 53 11.93 3.49 -11.64
N LEU A 54 11.01 2.54 -11.84
CA LEU A 54 9.83 2.68 -12.69
C LEU A 54 8.59 2.92 -11.82
N PRO A 55 7.56 3.64 -12.31
CA PRO A 55 6.30 3.77 -11.57
C PRO A 55 5.60 2.41 -11.47
N VAL A 56 5.24 2.00 -10.25
CA VAL A 56 4.43 0.79 -10.02
C VAL A 56 3.05 1.02 -10.64
N GLY A 57 2.69 0.21 -11.64
CA GLY A 57 1.50 0.42 -12.48
C GLY A 57 1.78 0.50 -13.98
N TYR A 58 3.05 0.56 -14.41
CA TYR A 58 3.43 0.15 -15.77
C TYR A 58 3.44 -1.38 -15.85
N SER A 59 2.27 -1.99 -15.66
CA SER A 59 2.05 -3.37 -16.07
C SER A 59 1.61 -3.30 -17.52
N ASP A 60 2.53 -3.64 -18.41
CA ASP A 60 2.35 -3.92 -19.83
C ASP A 60 1.01 -4.64 -20.10
N SER A 61 -0.03 -3.89 -20.48
CA SER A 61 -1.27 -4.46 -21.02
C SER A 61 -1.02 -4.86 -22.47
N ASN A 62 -0.57 -6.09 -22.70
CA ASN A 62 -0.66 -6.76 -24.00
C ASN A 62 -1.82 -7.76 -24.02
#